data_AF-A0A6B3HLW4-F1
#
_entry.id   AF-A0A6B3HLW4-F1
#
_cell.length_a   1.000
_cell.length_b   1.000
_cell.length_c   1.000
_cell.angle_alpha   90.00
_cell.angle_beta   90.00
_cell.angle_gamma   90.00
#
_symmetry.space_group_name_H-M   'P 1'
#
loop_
_entity.id
_entity.type
_entity.pdbx_description
1 polymer ?
#
loop_
_entity_poly.entity_id
_entity_poly.type
_entity_poly.pdbx_seq_one_letter_code
_entity_poly.pdbx_strand_id
1 'polypeptide(L)'
;AAGVLYALHRTGAPVPEEWTDWLAAAALRRDPAEAGGLFDGLPGTALVLTLLGRAEQGRELWDRAMSTASPAPSADLFTGRAGIALAALRMARASDGPEPGTRLIDTALSTARDLDLLARGEEVDGMRLPESAGLLRGLSGAALLHLELHALTGEDWLREAARTAVGREAGHLVTLDDGTLQVRDGGRNLLYLNQGSSGVALVAQAYTARHEDPALDALIPGVRKGCAMEFVREPGLFMGRAGLVATAGQLSPDGRRGPEVLASVRNLTWHLLADEDRLLVPGATLRRCSADLATGAAGLLLSLDFLSGATDATAKSGLLDLLTLG
;
A
#
# COMPACT_ATOMS: atom_id res chain seq x y z
N ALA A 1 10.69 -8.24 -8.75
CA ALA A 1 11.98 -7.94 -8.10
C ALA A 1 11.97 -6.60 -7.37
N ALA A 2 11.40 -5.52 -7.93
CA ALA A 2 11.32 -4.21 -7.28
C ALA A 2 10.86 -4.28 -5.80
N GLY A 3 9.78 -4.99 -5.49
CA GLY A 3 9.31 -5.14 -4.11
C GLY A 3 10.28 -5.85 -3.16
N VAL A 4 11.17 -6.73 -3.67
CA VAL A 4 12.22 -7.37 -2.86
C VAL A 4 13.32 -6.37 -2.54
N LEU A 5 13.79 -5.62 -3.54
CA LEU A 5 14.82 -4.60 -3.34
C LEU A 5 14.32 -3.46 -2.45
N TYR A 6 13.04 -3.08 -2.59
CA TYR A 6 12.38 -2.15 -1.69
C TYR A 6 12.38 -2.68 -0.24
N ALA A 7 12.01 -3.95 -0.02
CA ALA A 7 12.00 -4.53 1.33
C ALA A 7 13.40 -4.50 1.96
N LEU A 8 14.44 -4.90 1.22
CA LEU A 8 15.83 -4.84 1.69
C LEU A 8 16.26 -3.41 2.05
N HIS A 9 15.99 -2.46 1.15
CA HIS A 9 16.30 -1.05 1.37
C HIS A 9 15.63 -0.50 2.64
N ARG A 10 14.34 -0.80 2.82
CA ARG A 10 13.54 -0.30 3.94
C ARG A 10 13.95 -0.87 5.29
N THR A 11 14.44 -2.10 5.33
CA THR A 11 14.94 -2.74 6.57
C THR A 11 16.42 -2.49 6.82
N GLY A 12 17.07 -1.64 6.01
CA GLY A 12 18.50 -1.35 6.13
C GLY A 12 19.41 -2.52 5.76
N ALA A 13 18.87 -3.56 5.11
CA ALA A 13 19.66 -4.65 4.59
C ALA A 13 20.46 -4.20 3.35
N PRO A 14 21.64 -4.79 3.09
CA PRO A 14 22.40 -4.50 1.88
C PRO A 14 21.57 -4.76 0.62
N VAL A 15 21.61 -3.81 -0.32
CA VAL A 15 21.02 -3.95 -1.65
C VAL A 15 22.15 -4.12 -2.66
N PRO A 16 22.38 -5.33 -3.20
CA PRO A 16 23.43 -5.55 -4.19
C PRO A 16 23.23 -4.70 -5.44
N GLU A 17 24.27 -3.98 -5.85
CA GLU A 17 24.25 -3.13 -7.04
C GLU A 17 23.87 -3.92 -8.30
N GLU A 18 24.39 -5.14 -8.45
CA GLU A 18 24.05 -6.06 -9.53
C GLU A 18 22.54 -6.31 -9.68
N TRP A 19 21.78 -6.32 -8.59
CA TRP A 19 20.33 -6.55 -8.63
C TRP A 19 19.58 -5.28 -9.02
N THR A 20 20.10 -4.11 -8.61
CA THR A 20 19.55 -2.82 -9.04
C THR A 20 19.80 -2.57 -10.53
N ASP A 21 20.99 -2.90 -11.02
CA ASP A 21 21.34 -2.80 -12.44
C ASP A 21 20.52 -3.76 -13.29
N TRP A 22 20.35 -5.00 -12.81
CA TRP A 22 19.47 -5.97 -13.45
C TRP A 22 18.02 -5.47 -13.49
N LEU A 23 17.50 -4.88 -12.40
CA LEU A 23 16.14 -4.34 -12.35
C LEU A 23 15.96 -3.23 -13.40
N ALA A 24 16.88 -2.26 -13.45
CA ALA A 24 16.82 -1.16 -14.41
C ALA A 24 16.85 -1.69 -15.85
N ALA A 25 17.80 -2.59 -16.17
CA ALA A 25 17.90 -3.19 -17.50
C ALA A 25 16.67 -4.02 -17.87
N ALA A 26 16.10 -4.78 -16.93
CA ALA A 26 14.90 -5.58 -17.15
C ALA A 26 13.66 -4.70 -17.37
N ALA A 27 13.53 -3.60 -16.61
CA ALA A 27 12.41 -2.68 -16.75
C ALA A 27 12.43 -1.97 -18.12
N LEU A 28 13.61 -1.55 -18.59
CA LEU A 28 13.77 -0.95 -19.92
C LEU A 28 13.45 -1.90 -21.08
N ARG A 29 13.46 -3.22 -20.86
CA ARG A 29 13.05 -4.20 -21.90
C ARG A 29 11.54 -4.42 -21.97
N ARG A 30 10.77 -3.97 -20.98
CA ARG A 30 9.30 -4.11 -21.03
C ARG A 30 8.72 -3.18 -22.10
N ASP A 31 7.60 -3.59 -22.66
CA ASP A 31 6.80 -2.75 -23.53
C ASP A 31 6.21 -1.58 -22.73
N PRO A 32 6.56 -0.32 -23.04
CA PRO A 32 6.04 0.83 -22.30
C PRO A 32 4.55 1.10 -22.62
N ALA A 33 3.97 0.51 -23.67
CA ALA A 33 2.52 0.56 -23.90
C ALA A 33 1.75 -0.28 -22.85
N GLU A 34 2.38 -1.30 -22.27
CA GLU A 34 1.86 -2.13 -21.19
C GLU A 34 2.47 -1.73 -19.83
N ALA A 35 2.45 -0.43 -19.54
CA ALA A 35 3.14 0.12 -18.37
C ALA A 35 2.65 -0.45 -17.03
N GLY A 36 1.39 -0.84 -16.89
CA GLY A 36 0.80 -1.25 -15.60
C GLY A 36 0.75 -0.11 -14.58
N GLY A 37 0.58 -0.43 -13.30
CA GLY A 37 0.46 0.52 -12.20
C GLY A 37 1.56 0.43 -11.16
N LEU A 38 1.22 0.78 -9.91
CA LEU A 38 2.16 0.86 -8.79
C LEU A 38 2.70 -0.53 -8.37
N PHE A 39 1.87 -1.57 -8.40
CA PHE A 39 2.26 -2.89 -7.87
C PHE A 39 2.49 -3.96 -8.94
N ASP A 40 2.14 -3.70 -10.20
CA ASP A 40 2.33 -4.62 -11.33
C ASP A 40 3.10 -4.02 -12.51
N GLY A 41 3.55 -2.77 -12.40
CA GLY A 41 4.00 -1.99 -13.53
C GLY A 41 5.34 -1.24 -13.39
N LEU A 42 5.64 -0.51 -14.46
CA LEU A 42 6.73 0.43 -14.61
C LEU A 42 6.64 1.61 -13.62
N PRO A 43 5.46 2.20 -13.31
CA PRO A 43 5.35 3.27 -12.32
C PRO A 43 5.93 2.89 -10.95
N GLY A 44 5.60 1.72 -10.42
CA GLY A 44 6.19 1.24 -9.16
C GLY A 44 7.67 0.90 -9.27
N THR A 45 8.10 0.39 -10.42
CA THR A 45 9.51 0.08 -10.66
C THR A 45 10.35 1.36 -10.72
N ALA A 46 9.84 2.41 -11.38
CA ALA A 46 10.47 3.73 -11.45
C ALA A 46 10.61 4.36 -10.07
N LEU A 47 9.56 4.28 -9.25
CA LEU A 47 9.60 4.74 -7.86
C LEU A 47 10.65 3.99 -7.04
N VAL A 48 10.67 2.65 -7.11
CA VAL A 48 11.67 1.86 -6.37
C VAL A 48 13.10 2.17 -6.84
N LEU A 49 13.36 2.32 -8.13
CA LEU A 49 14.66 2.76 -8.63
C LEU A 49 15.04 4.13 -8.06
N THR A 50 14.10 5.06 -7.99
CA THR A 50 14.31 6.40 -7.40
C THR A 50 14.71 6.30 -5.92
N LEU A 51 13.97 5.51 -5.13
CA LEU A 51 14.27 5.28 -3.70
C LEU A 51 15.64 4.60 -3.48
N LEU A 52 16.09 3.78 -4.43
CA LEU A 52 17.41 3.14 -4.42
C LEU A 52 18.55 4.05 -4.90
N GLY A 53 18.30 5.36 -5.06
CA GLY A 53 19.30 6.32 -5.52
C GLY A 53 19.57 6.29 -7.03
N ARG A 54 18.73 5.58 -7.81
CA ARG A 54 18.80 5.53 -9.28
C ARG A 54 17.78 6.49 -9.90
N ALA A 55 17.71 7.73 -9.39
CA ALA A 55 16.68 8.71 -9.75
C ALA A 55 16.62 9.01 -11.27
N GLU A 56 17.77 9.05 -11.95
CA GLU A 56 17.81 9.26 -13.40
C GLU A 56 17.16 8.11 -14.17
N GLN A 57 17.52 6.86 -13.85
CA GLN A 57 16.94 5.66 -14.47
C GLN A 57 15.46 5.51 -14.12
N GLY A 58 15.07 5.84 -12.89
CA GLY A 58 13.67 5.88 -12.47
C GLY A 58 12.87 6.89 -13.32
N ARG A 59 13.41 8.08 -13.53
CA ARG A 59 12.78 9.12 -14.36
C ARG A 59 12.72 8.74 -15.84
N GLU A 60 13.79 8.20 -16.42
CA GLU A 60 13.78 7.71 -17.81
C GLU A 60 12.67 6.66 -18.02
N LEU A 61 12.57 5.71 -17.08
CA LEU A 61 11.55 4.67 -17.14
C LEU A 61 10.13 5.23 -17.02
N TRP A 62 9.93 6.18 -16.11
CA TRP A 62 8.66 6.89 -15.93
C TRP A 62 8.24 7.64 -17.19
N ASP A 63 9.12 8.49 -17.72
CA ASP A 63 8.85 9.33 -18.88
C ASP A 63 8.48 8.46 -20.09
N ARG A 64 9.25 7.38 -20.31
CA ARG A 64 8.97 6.41 -21.36
C ARG A 64 7.60 5.76 -21.20
N ALA A 65 7.26 5.29 -20.00
CA ALA A 65 5.97 4.65 -19.73
C ALA A 65 4.80 5.62 -19.95
N MET A 66 4.89 6.83 -19.40
CA MET A 66 3.81 7.83 -19.48
C MET A 66 3.64 8.44 -20.86
N SER A 67 4.68 8.41 -21.71
CA SER A 67 4.58 8.89 -23.10
C SER A 67 3.83 7.96 -24.04
N THR A 68 3.69 6.67 -23.70
CA THR A 68 3.15 5.64 -24.61
C THR A 68 1.93 4.92 -24.06
N ALA A 69 1.79 4.80 -22.74
CA ALA A 69 0.72 4.05 -22.14
C ALA A 69 -0.63 4.78 -22.24
N SER A 70 -1.68 4.02 -22.53
CA SER A 70 -3.05 4.49 -22.33
C SER A 70 -3.32 4.69 -20.84
N PRO A 71 -4.09 5.72 -20.44
CA PRO A 71 -4.47 5.92 -19.06
C PRO A 71 -5.13 4.68 -18.45
N ALA A 72 -4.74 4.32 -17.23
CA ALA A 72 -5.31 3.16 -16.53
C ALA A 72 -6.83 3.35 -16.34
N PRO A 73 -7.65 2.32 -16.61
CA PRO A 73 -9.09 2.42 -16.45
C PRO A 73 -9.56 2.32 -14.99
N SER A 74 -8.75 1.73 -14.10
CA SER A 74 -9.09 1.60 -12.68
C SER A 74 -8.67 2.85 -11.90
N ALA A 75 -9.46 3.24 -10.92
CA ALA A 75 -9.13 4.26 -9.93
C ALA A 75 -8.22 3.76 -8.79
N ASP A 76 -8.01 2.44 -8.67
CA ASP A 76 -7.35 1.83 -7.51
C ASP A 76 -5.86 2.16 -7.36
N LEU A 77 -5.29 1.78 -6.21
CA LEU A 77 -3.88 1.99 -5.91
C LEU A 77 -2.96 0.94 -6.54
N PHE A 78 -3.45 -0.28 -6.78
CA PHE A 78 -2.62 -1.38 -7.25
C PHE A 78 -2.19 -1.21 -8.71
N THR A 79 -3.18 -1.07 -9.59
CA THR A 79 -3.04 -0.95 -11.05
C THR A 79 -3.46 0.42 -11.56
N GLY A 80 -4.26 1.13 -10.78
CA GLY A 80 -5.01 2.28 -11.23
C GLY A 80 -4.30 3.62 -11.07
N ARG A 81 -5.06 4.66 -11.39
CA ARG A 81 -4.60 6.05 -11.43
C ARG A 81 -4.17 6.57 -10.07
N ALA A 82 -4.78 6.13 -8.96
CA ALA A 82 -4.33 6.52 -7.63
C ALA A 82 -2.89 6.04 -7.35
N GLY A 83 -2.55 4.81 -7.76
CA GLY A 83 -1.21 4.25 -7.61
C GLY A 83 -0.16 4.98 -8.44
N ILE A 84 -0.51 5.29 -9.69
CA ILE A 84 0.36 6.05 -10.59
C ILE A 84 0.60 7.46 -10.03
N ALA A 85 -0.45 8.17 -9.63
CA ALA A 85 -0.32 9.50 -9.05
C ALA A 85 0.47 9.51 -7.73
N LEU A 86 0.31 8.47 -6.89
CA LEU A 86 1.10 8.33 -5.66
C LEU A 86 2.59 8.13 -5.98
N ALA A 87 2.91 7.32 -6.98
CA ALA A 87 4.30 7.16 -7.44
C ALA A 87 4.87 8.48 -7.96
N ALA A 88 4.13 9.23 -8.77
CA ALA A 88 4.55 10.55 -9.26
C ALA A 88 4.88 11.49 -8.10
N LEU A 89 3.98 11.60 -7.12
CA LEU A 89 4.15 12.44 -5.94
C LEU A 89 5.41 12.07 -5.14
N ARG A 90 5.66 10.78 -4.93
CA ARG A 90 6.80 10.29 -4.15
C ARG A 90 8.13 10.42 -4.91
N MET A 91 8.12 10.20 -6.23
CA MET A 91 9.29 10.49 -7.08
C MET A 91 9.63 11.98 -7.08
N ALA A 92 8.63 12.86 -7.09
CA ALA A 92 8.83 14.31 -6.98
C ALA A 92 9.49 14.70 -5.65
N ARG A 93 9.06 14.11 -4.53
CA ARG A 93 9.64 14.35 -3.20
C ARG A 93 11.07 13.81 -3.05
N ALA A 94 11.40 12.73 -3.76
CA ALA A 94 12.72 12.11 -3.72
C ALA A 94 13.73 12.75 -4.70
N SER A 95 13.31 13.70 -5.53
CA SER A 95 14.17 14.35 -6.53
C SER A 95 14.74 15.66 -5.99
N ASP A 96 16.07 15.84 -6.04
CA ASP A 96 16.78 17.05 -5.56
C ASP A 96 16.71 18.26 -6.54
N GLY A 97 15.66 18.38 -7.37
CA GLY A 97 15.57 19.41 -8.43
C GLY A 97 14.19 20.08 -8.55
N PRO A 98 14.13 21.42 -8.74
CA PRO A 98 12.87 22.18 -8.62
C PRO A 98 11.90 22.05 -9.82
N GLU A 99 12.39 21.84 -11.05
CA GLU A 99 11.56 21.88 -12.26
C GLU A 99 10.80 20.57 -12.58
N PRO A 100 11.43 19.37 -12.52
CA PRO A 100 10.73 18.12 -12.81
C PRO A 100 9.71 17.72 -11.72
N GLY A 101 9.96 18.11 -10.47
CA GLY A 101 9.08 17.82 -9.33
C GLY A 101 7.69 18.45 -9.49
N THR A 102 7.62 19.69 -9.98
CA THR A 102 6.36 20.43 -10.15
C THR A 102 5.41 19.72 -11.11
N ARG A 103 5.89 19.23 -12.25
CA ARG A 103 5.03 18.53 -13.24
C ARG A 103 4.43 17.22 -12.72
N LEU A 104 5.20 16.47 -11.92
CA LEU A 104 4.72 15.25 -11.29
C LEU A 104 3.65 15.56 -10.22
N ILE A 105 3.85 16.62 -9.43
CA ILE A 105 2.89 17.09 -8.45
C ILE A 105 1.60 17.57 -9.13
N ASP A 106 1.71 18.34 -10.22
CA ASP A 106 0.54 18.81 -10.98
C ASP A 106 -0.29 17.65 -11.55
N THR A 107 0.39 16.61 -12.05
CA THR A 107 -0.26 15.39 -12.55
C THR A 107 -0.97 14.64 -11.42
N ALA A 108 -0.33 14.55 -10.24
CA ALA A 108 -0.94 13.94 -9.06
C ALA A 108 -2.16 14.73 -8.57
N LEU A 109 -2.10 16.06 -8.56
CA LEU A 109 -3.23 16.94 -8.22
C LEU A 109 -4.38 16.83 -9.22
N SER A 110 -4.08 16.78 -10.52
CA SER A 110 -5.11 16.56 -11.55
C SER A 110 -5.82 15.23 -11.34
N THR A 111 -5.05 14.16 -11.13
CA THR A 111 -5.60 12.81 -10.87
C THR A 111 -6.43 12.79 -9.58
N ALA A 112 -5.98 13.51 -8.54
CA ALA A 112 -6.70 13.62 -7.28
C ALA A 112 -8.07 14.30 -7.44
N ARG A 113 -8.19 15.31 -8.31
CA ARG A 113 -9.49 15.93 -8.63
C ARG A 113 -10.42 14.95 -9.31
N ASP A 114 -9.93 14.23 -10.32
CA ASP A 114 -10.72 13.19 -11.00
C ASP A 114 -11.18 12.09 -10.03
N LEU A 115 -10.32 11.66 -9.11
CA LEU A 115 -10.66 10.67 -8.09
C LEU A 115 -11.72 11.18 -7.10
N ASP A 116 -11.70 12.48 -6.74
CA ASP A 116 -12.72 13.09 -5.89
C ASP A 116 -14.09 13.12 -6.60
N LEU A 117 -14.12 13.55 -7.86
CA LEU A 117 -15.34 13.52 -8.70
C LEU A 117 -15.93 12.09 -8.75
N LEU A 118 -15.08 11.11 -9.06
CA LEU A 118 -15.49 9.70 -9.12
C LEU A 118 -16.01 9.21 -7.76
N ALA A 119 -15.33 9.57 -6.65
CA ALA A 119 -15.75 9.20 -5.30
C ALA A 119 -17.10 9.82 -4.91
N ARG A 120 -17.45 11.00 -5.44
CA ARG A 120 -18.76 11.66 -5.28
C ARG A 120 -19.85 11.08 -6.19
N GLY A 121 -19.49 10.15 -7.08
CA GLY A 121 -20.42 9.48 -7.98
C GLY A 121 -20.58 10.16 -9.34
N GLU A 122 -19.69 11.10 -9.67
CA GLU A 122 -19.63 11.71 -10.99
C GLU A 122 -18.91 10.77 -11.98
N GLU A 123 -19.24 10.90 -13.27
CA GLU A 123 -18.56 10.17 -14.32
C GLU A 123 -17.26 10.87 -14.70
N VAL A 124 -16.17 10.10 -14.79
CA VAL A 124 -14.87 10.56 -15.24
C VAL A 124 -14.44 9.72 -16.44
N ASP A 125 -14.12 10.38 -17.54
CA ASP A 125 -13.84 9.68 -18.80
C ASP A 125 -12.64 8.72 -18.67
N GLY A 126 -12.83 7.51 -19.19
CA GLY A 126 -11.83 6.45 -19.13
C GLY A 126 -11.41 6.03 -17.72
N MET A 127 -12.21 6.31 -16.68
CA MET A 127 -11.95 5.87 -15.30
C MET A 127 -13.18 5.15 -14.72
N ARG A 128 -12.95 4.08 -13.98
CA ARG A 128 -13.97 3.25 -13.35
C ARG A 128 -13.73 3.15 -11.87
N LEU A 129 -14.84 3.07 -11.13
CA LEU A 129 -14.82 2.76 -9.71
C LEU A 129 -14.21 1.37 -9.49
N PRO A 130 -13.45 1.18 -8.40
CA PRO A 130 -12.99 -0.15 -8.02
C PRO A 130 -14.18 -1.07 -7.71
N GLU A 131 -14.00 -2.37 -7.97
CA GLU A 131 -15.06 -3.37 -7.77
C GLU A 131 -15.31 -3.72 -6.30
N SER A 132 -14.39 -3.35 -5.40
CA SER A 132 -14.45 -3.66 -3.98
C SER A 132 -13.84 -2.52 -3.14
N ALA A 133 -13.84 -2.71 -1.81
CA ALA A 133 -13.23 -1.78 -0.86
C ALA A 133 -11.91 -2.33 -0.30
N GLY A 134 -10.98 -1.44 0.04
CA GLY A 134 -9.66 -1.76 0.58
C GLY A 134 -8.57 -0.80 0.11
N LEU A 135 -7.36 -0.98 0.64
CA LEU A 135 -6.23 -0.08 0.37
C LEU A 135 -5.74 -0.19 -1.08
N LEU A 136 -5.53 -1.42 -1.57
CA LEU A 136 -4.92 -1.61 -2.90
C LEU A 136 -5.94 -1.60 -4.03
N ARG A 137 -7.16 -2.07 -3.76
CA ARG A 137 -8.20 -2.35 -4.76
C ARG A 137 -9.52 -1.63 -4.49
N GLY A 138 -9.50 -0.64 -3.61
CA GLY A 138 -10.64 0.22 -3.30
C GLY A 138 -10.27 1.70 -3.32
N LEU A 139 -11.23 2.55 -2.94
CA LEU A 139 -11.04 4.00 -2.86
C LEU A 139 -10.21 4.45 -1.67
N SER A 140 -9.91 3.57 -0.71
CA SER A 140 -9.02 3.89 0.41
C SER A 140 -7.63 4.30 -0.08
N GLY A 141 -7.15 3.73 -1.19
CA GLY A 141 -5.90 4.14 -1.83
C GLY A 141 -5.95 5.54 -2.46
N ALA A 142 -7.10 5.94 -3.01
CA ALA A 142 -7.32 7.31 -3.48
C ALA A 142 -7.34 8.30 -2.31
N ALA A 143 -7.99 7.94 -1.21
CA ALA A 143 -7.98 8.74 0.02
C ALA A 143 -6.57 8.94 0.58
N LEU A 144 -5.70 7.92 0.52
CA LEU A 144 -4.30 8.06 0.90
C LEU A 144 -3.57 9.11 0.04
N LEU A 145 -3.74 9.06 -1.28
CA LEU A 145 -3.19 10.08 -2.18
C LEU A 145 -3.67 11.49 -1.81
N HIS A 146 -4.98 11.64 -1.55
CA HIS A 146 -5.55 12.92 -1.12
C HIS A 146 -4.92 13.42 0.19
N LEU A 147 -4.76 12.56 1.19
CA LEU A 147 -4.11 12.91 2.46
C LEU A 147 -2.65 13.32 2.28
N GLU A 148 -1.90 12.64 1.41
CA GLU A 148 -0.52 13.01 1.14
C GLU A 148 -0.37 14.33 0.40
N LEU A 149 -1.27 14.60 -0.56
CA LEU A 149 -1.32 15.89 -1.24
C LEU A 149 -1.76 16.99 -0.27
N HIS A 150 -2.73 16.73 0.61
CA HIS A 150 -3.15 17.69 1.63
C HIS A 150 -1.98 18.05 2.56
N ALA A 151 -1.19 17.06 2.99
CA ALA A 151 0.01 17.31 3.77
C ALA A 151 1.07 18.14 3.02
N LEU A 152 1.10 18.08 1.69
CA LEU A 152 2.01 18.87 0.86
C LEU A 152 1.51 20.30 0.60
N THR A 153 0.24 20.47 0.26
CA THR A 153 -0.30 21.76 -0.23
C THR A 153 -1.10 22.52 0.81
N GLY A 154 -1.62 21.84 1.83
CA GLY A 154 -2.52 22.40 2.84
C GLY A 154 -3.93 22.69 2.34
N GLU A 155 -4.29 22.32 1.10
CA GLU A 155 -5.61 22.65 0.54
C GLU A 155 -6.72 21.79 1.16
N ASP A 156 -7.75 22.43 1.71
CA ASP A 156 -8.83 21.75 2.44
C ASP A 156 -9.66 20.79 1.59
N TRP A 157 -9.82 21.05 0.29
CA TRP A 157 -10.61 20.17 -0.59
C TRP A 157 -10.01 18.75 -0.67
N LEU A 158 -8.68 18.62 -0.51
CA LEU A 158 -8.00 17.32 -0.48
C LEU A 158 -8.37 16.55 0.79
N ARG A 159 -8.47 17.22 1.95
CA ARG A 159 -8.97 16.61 3.18
C ARG A 159 -10.39 16.11 3.00
N GLU A 160 -11.28 16.95 2.44
CA GLU A 160 -12.68 16.58 2.23
C GLU A 160 -12.83 15.43 1.20
N ALA A 161 -11.98 15.41 0.17
CA ALA A 161 -11.92 14.33 -0.81
C ALA A 161 -11.49 13.01 -0.15
N ALA A 162 -10.46 13.04 0.71
CA ALA A 162 -10.04 11.87 1.48
C ALA A 162 -11.17 11.33 2.36
N ARG A 163 -11.84 12.22 3.10
CA ARG A 163 -13.00 11.87 3.94
C ARG A 163 -14.11 11.22 3.13
N THR A 164 -14.43 11.79 1.97
CA THR A 164 -15.48 11.30 1.06
C THR A 164 -15.15 9.90 0.56
N ALA A 165 -13.92 9.66 0.12
CA ALA A 165 -13.48 8.36 -0.37
C ALA A 165 -13.50 7.28 0.73
N VAL A 166 -12.97 7.55 1.94
CA VAL A 166 -13.03 6.57 3.05
C VAL A 166 -14.47 6.37 3.54
N GLY A 167 -15.28 7.42 3.59
CA GLY A 167 -16.69 7.33 3.96
C GLY A 167 -17.49 6.44 3.02
N ARG A 168 -17.19 6.49 1.71
CA ARG A 168 -17.79 5.60 0.72
C ARG A 168 -17.39 4.14 0.94
N GLU A 169 -16.11 3.90 1.23
CA GLU A 169 -15.61 2.55 1.56
C GLU A 169 -16.25 1.99 2.82
N ALA A 170 -16.45 2.83 3.84
CA ALA A 170 -17.13 2.46 5.08
C ALA A 170 -18.55 1.94 4.85
N GLY A 171 -19.22 2.37 3.78
CA GLY A 171 -20.53 1.84 3.38
C GLY A 171 -20.53 0.36 2.98
N HIS A 172 -19.35 -0.21 2.67
CA HIS A 172 -19.19 -1.64 2.38
C HIS A 172 -18.89 -2.49 3.63
N LEU A 173 -18.65 -1.85 4.78
CA LEU A 173 -18.29 -2.56 6.01
C LEU A 173 -19.54 -3.10 6.71
N VAL A 174 -19.45 -4.34 7.16
CA VAL A 174 -20.50 -5.03 7.91
C VAL A 174 -19.93 -5.58 9.22
N THR A 175 -20.68 -5.42 10.30
CA THR A 175 -20.36 -6.02 11.59
C THR A 175 -20.82 -7.47 11.58
N LEU A 176 -19.93 -8.39 11.94
CA LEU A 176 -20.24 -9.81 12.09
C LEU A 176 -20.64 -10.14 13.54
N ASP A 177 -21.17 -11.35 13.77
CA ASP A 177 -21.64 -11.79 15.10
C ASP A 177 -20.54 -11.78 16.17
N ASP A 178 -19.29 -11.97 15.75
CA ASP A 178 -18.12 -11.88 16.63
C ASP A 178 -17.68 -10.44 16.90
N GLY A 179 -18.40 -9.43 16.40
CA GLY A 179 -18.10 -8.00 16.53
C GLY A 179 -16.94 -7.51 15.67
N THR A 180 -16.41 -8.34 14.77
CA THR A 180 -15.44 -7.87 13.77
C THR A 180 -16.13 -7.06 12.69
N LEU A 181 -15.40 -6.08 12.15
CA LEU A 181 -15.89 -5.22 11.07
C LEU A 181 -15.12 -5.55 9.79
N GLN A 182 -15.83 -6.00 8.76
CA GLN A 182 -15.23 -6.53 7.52
C GLN A 182 -15.92 -5.97 6.29
N VAL A 183 -15.20 -5.86 5.17
CA VAL A 183 -15.80 -5.48 3.89
C VAL A 183 -16.68 -6.63 3.40
N ARG A 184 -17.94 -6.36 3.07
CA ARG A 184 -18.82 -7.30 2.38
C ARG A 184 -18.55 -7.24 0.88
N ASP A 185 -18.09 -8.34 0.31
CA ASP A 185 -17.76 -8.47 -1.11
C ASP A 185 -18.44 -9.72 -1.69
N GLY A 186 -19.63 -9.53 -2.25
CA GLY A 186 -20.51 -10.61 -2.67
C GLY A 186 -20.82 -11.56 -1.51
N GLY A 187 -20.47 -12.84 -1.65
CA GLY A 187 -20.64 -13.87 -0.61
C GLY A 187 -19.49 -13.96 0.42
N ARG A 188 -18.53 -13.04 0.38
CA ARG A 188 -17.32 -13.06 1.23
C ARG A 188 -17.28 -11.87 2.17
N ASN A 189 -16.61 -12.05 3.30
CA ASN A 189 -16.20 -10.96 4.18
C ASN A 189 -14.67 -10.85 4.12
N LEU A 190 -14.17 -9.64 3.84
CA LEU A 190 -12.77 -9.39 3.57
C LEU A 190 -12.17 -8.46 4.62
N LEU A 191 -11.05 -8.91 5.17
CA LEU A 191 -10.30 -8.18 6.18
C LEU A 191 -8.95 -7.65 5.66
N TYR A 192 -8.41 -8.20 4.57
CA TYR A 192 -7.00 -8.02 4.18
C TYR A 192 -6.64 -6.61 3.67
N LEU A 193 -5.34 -6.33 3.55
CA LEU A 193 -4.83 -5.05 3.04
C LEU A 193 -5.10 -4.85 1.54
N ASN A 194 -5.14 -5.92 0.75
CA ASN A 194 -5.46 -5.83 -0.67
C ASN A 194 -6.89 -5.29 -0.90
N GLN A 195 -7.85 -6.15 -0.57
CA GLN A 195 -9.29 -5.87 -0.48
C GLN A 195 -9.69 -6.26 0.94
N GLY A 196 -10.38 -5.38 1.63
CA GLY A 196 -10.79 -5.61 3.01
C GLY A 196 -10.65 -4.42 3.94
N SER A 197 -11.22 -4.61 5.13
CA SER A 197 -11.38 -3.53 6.11
C SER A 197 -10.08 -3.07 6.76
N SER A 198 -8.99 -3.87 6.75
CA SER A 198 -7.68 -3.43 7.26
C SER A 198 -7.21 -2.16 6.55
N GLY A 199 -7.32 -2.13 5.22
CA GLY A 199 -6.93 -0.95 4.44
C GLY A 199 -7.76 0.28 4.78
N VAL A 200 -9.08 0.11 4.88
CA VAL A 200 -10.02 1.17 5.25
C VAL A 200 -9.69 1.74 6.63
N ALA A 201 -9.46 0.89 7.63
CA ALA A 201 -9.16 1.31 8.99
C ALA A 201 -7.80 2.02 9.11
N LEU A 202 -6.79 1.60 8.35
CA LEU A 202 -5.49 2.29 8.36
C LEU A 202 -5.61 3.72 7.83
N VAL A 203 -6.34 3.92 6.74
CA VAL A 203 -6.54 5.27 6.18
C VAL A 203 -7.48 6.09 7.08
N ALA A 204 -8.50 5.47 7.67
CA ALA A 204 -9.33 6.11 8.70
C ALA A 204 -8.49 6.60 9.89
N GLN A 205 -7.59 5.76 10.43
CA GLN A 205 -6.67 6.16 11.50
C GLN A 205 -5.74 7.30 11.06
N ALA A 206 -5.23 7.26 9.83
CA ALA A 206 -4.36 8.33 9.29
C ALA A 206 -5.10 9.67 9.18
N TYR A 207 -6.39 9.63 8.84
CA TYR A 207 -7.28 10.79 8.83
C TYR A 207 -7.55 11.28 10.27
N THR A 208 -7.99 10.39 11.16
CA THR A 208 -8.42 10.77 12.52
C THR A 208 -7.27 11.21 13.43
N ALA A 209 -6.04 10.83 13.11
CA ALA A 209 -4.84 11.35 13.76
C ALA A 209 -4.65 12.88 13.61
N ARG A 210 -5.32 13.52 12.66
CA ARG A 210 -5.20 14.95 12.37
C ARG A 210 -6.52 15.70 12.42
N HIS A 211 -7.64 15.00 12.27
CA HIS A 211 -8.97 15.59 12.14
C HIS A 211 -9.99 14.78 12.94
N GLU A 212 -10.84 15.45 13.72
CA GLU A 212 -11.90 14.76 14.46
C GLU A 212 -12.97 14.22 13.50
N ASP A 213 -13.16 12.89 13.48
CA ASP A 213 -14.27 12.24 12.78
C ASP A 213 -14.71 10.99 13.56
N PRO A 214 -15.73 11.11 14.42
CA PRO A 214 -16.21 10.00 15.24
C PRO A 214 -16.70 8.80 14.45
N ALA A 215 -17.18 9.00 13.21
CA ALA A 215 -17.68 7.91 12.38
C ALA A 215 -16.53 7.05 11.83
N LEU A 216 -15.45 7.68 11.39
CA LEU A 216 -14.25 6.97 10.96
C LEU A 216 -13.50 6.31 12.13
N ASP A 217 -13.42 7.00 13.28
CA ASP A 217 -12.76 6.45 14.47
C ASP A 217 -13.45 5.19 14.98
N ALA A 218 -14.79 5.16 14.93
CA ALA A 218 -15.59 4.01 15.34
C ALA A 218 -15.34 2.73 14.52
N LEU A 219 -14.75 2.82 13.33
CA LEU A 219 -14.41 1.64 12.51
C LEU A 219 -13.23 0.85 13.10
N ILE A 220 -12.29 1.56 13.73
CA ILE A 220 -10.97 1.03 14.09
C ILE A 220 -11.05 -0.17 15.05
N PRO A 221 -11.83 -0.13 16.16
CA PRO A 221 -11.85 -1.25 17.11
C PRO A 221 -12.33 -2.57 16.51
N GLY A 222 -13.37 -2.54 15.66
CA GLY A 222 -13.95 -3.73 15.02
C GLY A 222 -13.01 -4.35 14.00
N VAL A 223 -12.29 -3.53 13.23
CA VAL A 223 -11.27 -4.01 12.27
C VAL A 223 -10.05 -4.55 13.00
N ARG A 224 -9.55 -3.84 14.03
CA ARG A 224 -8.42 -4.28 14.86
C ARG A 224 -8.66 -5.67 15.44
N LYS A 225 -9.86 -5.91 15.99
CA LYS A 225 -10.25 -7.22 16.51
C LYS A 225 -10.12 -8.32 15.45
N GLY A 226 -10.56 -8.07 14.23
CA GLY A 226 -10.42 -9.01 13.12
C GLY A 226 -8.95 -9.29 12.77
N CYS A 227 -8.08 -8.27 12.82
CA CYS A 227 -6.67 -8.39 12.46
C CYS A 227 -5.88 -9.34 13.37
N ALA A 228 -6.39 -9.63 14.57
CA ALA A 228 -5.79 -10.55 15.52
C ALA A 228 -6.38 -11.98 15.48
N MET A 229 -7.18 -12.31 14.46
CA MET A 229 -7.78 -13.65 14.33
C MET A 229 -6.73 -14.77 14.36
N GLU A 230 -7.08 -15.84 15.07
CA GLU A 230 -6.20 -16.99 15.25
C GLU A 230 -5.93 -17.69 13.93
N PHE A 231 -6.95 -17.98 13.12
CA PHE A 231 -6.80 -18.67 11.85
C PHE A 231 -6.73 -17.70 10.67
N VAL A 232 -5.60 -17.74 9.95
CA VAL A 232 -5.37 -17.03 8.69
C VAL A 232 -4.72 -18.00 7.74
N ARG A 233 -5.26 -18.15 6.52
CA ARG A 233 -4.83 -19.20 5.59
C ARG A 233 -3.43 -18.98 5.02
N GLU A 234 -3.11 -17.75 4.63
CA GLU A 234 -1.87 -17.44 3.90
C GLU A 234 -0.94 -16.52 4.71
N PRO A 235 0.39 -16.59 4.53
CA PRO A 235 1.33 -15.74 5.27
C PRO A 235 1.41 -14.31 4.75
N GLY A 236 1.02 -14.07 3.49
CA GLY A 236 1.40 -12.88 2.72
C GLY A 236 1.09 -11.53 3.36
N LEU A 237 1.76 -10.49 2.87
CA LEU A 237 1.55 -9.11 3.31
C LEU A 237 0.18 -8.59 2.90
N PHE A 238 -0.22 -8.78 1.64
CA PHE A 238 -1.45 -8.13 1.15
C PHE A 238 -2.72 -8.98 1.36
N MET A 239 -2.58 -10.30 1.46
CA MET A 239 -3.70 -11.24 1.62
C MET A 239 -3.40 -12.33 2.65
N GLY A 240 -2.78 -11.97 3.77
CA GLY A 240 -2.36 -12.96 4.75
C GLY A 240 -1.98 -12.41 6.12
N ARG A 241 -1.41 -13.30 6.94
CA ARG A 241 -1.14 -13.03 8.35
C ARG A 241 -0.16 -11.87 8.53
N ALA A 242 0.89 -11.76 7.71
CA ALA A 242 1.87 -10.68 7.84
C ALA A 242 1.22 -9.30 7.75
N GLY A 243 0.26 -9.10 6.84
CA GLY A 243 -0.50 -7.85 6.75
C GLY A 243 -1.41 -7.61 7.93
N LEU A 244 -2.14 -8.64 8.34
CA LEU A 244 -3.08 -8.55 9.44
C LEU A 244 -2.37 -8.23 10.76
N VAL A 245 -1.25 -8.90 11.07
CA VAL A 245 -0.52 -8.64 12.32
C VAL A 245 0.14 -7.25 12.33
N ALA A 246 0.67 -6.78 11.20
CA ALA A 246 1.17 -5.40 11.09
C ALA A 246 0.04 -4.39 11.31
N THR A 247 -1.13 -4.63 10.70
CA THR A 247 -2.32 -3.79 10.88
C THR A 247 -2.78 -3.79 12.34
N ALA A 248 -2.85 -4.95 12.98
CA ALA A 248 -3.16 -5.05 14.40
C ALA A 248 -2.18 -4.22 15.25
N GLY A 249 -0.88 -4.29 14.95
CA GLY A 249 0.15 -3.49 15.61
C GLY A 249 0.00 -1.98 15.43
N GLN A 250 -0.40 -1.53 14.24
CA GLN A 250 -0.64 -0.11 13.93
C GLN A 250 -1.92 0.42 14.60
N LEU A 251 -2.97 -0.40 14.67
CA LEU A 251 -4.26 -0.02 15.27
C LEU A 251 -4.33 -0.26 16.79
N SER A 252 -3.35 -0.96 17.37
CA SER A 252 -3.34 -1.32 18.79
C SER A 252 -3.09 -0.12 19.69
N PRO A 253 -3.92 0.12 20.72
CA PRO A 253 -3.65 1.13 21.75
C PRO A 253 -2.44 0.74 22.63
N ASP A 254 -2.15 -0.56 22.76
CA ASP A 254 -0.97 -1.07 23.48
C ASP A 254 0.30 -1.04 22.62
N GLY A 255 0.20 -0.46 21.42
CA GLY A 255 1.26 -0.34 20.44
C GLY A 255 1.63 -1.65 19.74
N ARG A 256 2.69 -1.57 18.92
CA ARG A 256 3.13 -2.62 17.99
C ARG A 256 3.59 -3.92 18.65
N ARG A 257 3.85 -3.88 19.97
CA ARG A 257 4.35 -5.02 20.76
C ARG A 257 3.40 -5.40 21.90
N GLY A 258 2.12 -5.00 21.81
CA GLY A 258 1.10 -5.42 22.75
C GLY A 258 0.90 -6.94 22.78
N PRO A 259 0.34 -7.53 23.87
CA PRO A 259 0.23 -8.98 24.04
C PRO A 259 -0.52 -9.70 22.91
N GLU A 260 -1.63 -9.11 22.43
CA GLU A 260 -2.45 -9.64 21.33
C GLU A 260 -1.65 -9.68 20.01
N VAL A 261 -0.88 -8.62 19.74
CA VAL A 261 -0.02 -8.53 18.56
C VAL A 261 1.10 -9.58 18.64
N LEU A 262 1.77 -9.69 19.79
CA LEU A 262 2.83 -10.70 19.98
C LEU A 262 2.30 -12.14 19.90
N ALA A 263 1.07 -12.39 20.34
CA ALA A 263 0.42 -13.68 20.12
C ALA A 263 0.22 -13.96 18.62
N SER A 264 -0.28 -12.98 17.86
CA SER A 264 -0.43 -13.11 16.40
C SER A 264 0.93 -13.26 15.67
N VAL A 265 1.98 -12.58 16.13
CA VAL A 265 3.36 -12.74 15.62
C VAL A 265 3.84 -14.17 15.84
N ARG A 266 3.61 -14.78 17.01
CA ARG A 266 3.98 -16.19 17.27
C ARG A 266 3.32 -17.15 16.28
N ASN A 267 2.08 -16.86 15.85
CA ASN A 267 1.35 -17.66 14.87
C ASN A 267 1.89 -17.52 13.43
N LEU A 268 2.84 -16.62 13.16
CA LEU A 268 3.57 -16.60 11.88
C LEU A 268 4.37 -17.89 11.69
N THR A 269 4.84 -18.52 12.76
CA THR A 269 5.59 -19.79 12.69
C THR A 269 4.81 -20.92 12.04
N TRP A 270 3.48 -20.88 12.06
CA TRP A 270 2.62 -21.85 11.35
C TRP A 270 2.75 -21.78 9.83
N HIS A 271 3.29 -20.67 9.33
CA HIS A 271 3.42 -20.39 7.91
C HIS A 271 4.86 -20.48 7.39
N LEU A 272 5.82 -20.90 8.21
CA LEU A 272 7.23 -20.91 7.83
C LEU A 272 7.74 -22.33 7.66
N LEU A 273 8.57 -22.53 6.66
CA LEU A 273 9.33 -23.76 6.47
C LEU A 273 10.79 -23.47 6.84
N ALA A 274 11.33 -24.22 7.79
CA ALA A 274 12.74 -24.18 8.10
C ALA A 274 13.51 -25.05 7.09
N ASP A 275 14.54 -24.46 6.47
CA ASP A 275 15.45 -25.12 5.52
C ASP A 275 16.87 -24.69 5.85
N GLU A 276 17.61 -25.54 6.58
CA GLU A 276 18.93 -25.24 7.14
C GLU A 276 18.97 -23.92 7.93
N ASP A 277 19.67 -22.90 7.42
CA ASP A 277 19.83 -21.57 7.99
C ASP A 277 18.75 -20.57 7.50
N ARG A 278 17.74 -21.06 6.77
CA ARG A 278 16.73 -20.23 6.09
C ARG A 278 15.33 -20.48 6.62
N LEU A 279 14.54 -19.42 6.55
CA LEU A 279 13.09 -19.48 6.69
C LEU A 279 12.44 -19.19 5.34
N LEU A 280 11.77 -20.19 4.79
CA LEU A 280 11.04 -20.08 3.54
C LEU A 280 9.57 -19.76 3.83
N VAL A 281 8.99 -18.91 2.98
CA VAL A 281 7.59 -18.48 3.08
C VAL A 281 6.81 -19.04 1.90
N PRO A 282 5.84 -19.95 2.10
CA PRO A 282 4.89 -20.36 1.07
C PRO A 282 4.12 -19.14 0.55
N GLY A 283 4.12 -18.91 -0.76
CA GLY A 283 3.40 -17.81 -1.39
C GLY A 283 1.90 -18.07 -1.51
N ALA A 284 1.23 -17.30 -2.38
CA ALA A 284 -0.19 -17.48 -2.67
C ALA A 284 -0.54 -18.94 -3.00
N THR A 285 -1.68 -19.42 -2.49
CA THR A 285 -2.14 -20.82 -2.61
C THR A 285 -1.28 -21.89 -1.92
N LEU A 286 -0.18 -21.50 -1.25
CA LEU A 286 0.70 -22.38 -0.47
C LEU A 286 1.39 -23.50 -1.27
N ARG A 287 1.44 -23.39 -2.61
CA ARG A 287 2.01 -24.43 -3.50
C ARG A 287 3.51 -24.33 -3.72
N ARG A 288 4.09 -23.14 -3.56
CA ARG A 288 5.52 -22.85 -3.74
C ARG A 288 5.97 -21.76 -2.79
N CYS A 289 7.24 -21.77 -2.42
CA CYS A 289 7.82 -20.66 -1.66
C CYS A 289 7.93 -19.42 -2.56
N SER A 290 7.75 -18.24 -1.96
CA SER A 290 7.92 -16.95 -2.61
C SER A 290 8.79 -16.03 -1.78
N ALA A 291 9.63 -15.24 -2.47
CA ALA A 291 10.35 -14.12 -1.88
C ALA A 291 9.69 -12.77 -2.17
N ASP A 292 8.57 -12.72 -2.91
CA ASP A 292 7.96 -11.46 -3.33
C ASP A 292 7.35 -10.65 -2.17
N LEU A 293 7.08 -9.38 -2.44
CA LEU A 293 6.53 -8.42 -1.48
C LEU A 293 5.10 -8.73 -1.05
N ALA A 294 4.25 -9.18 -1.97
CA ALA A 294 2.82 -9.31 -1.73
C ALA A 294 2.48 -10.57 -0.93
N THR A 295 3.19 -11.67 -1.20
CA THR A 295 2.83 -13.02 -0.79
C THR A 295 3.96 -13.75 -0.07
N GLY A 296 5.20 -13.27 -0.19
CA GLY A 296 6.40 -14.00 0.22
C GLY A 296 7.23 -13.34 1.31
N ALA A 297 8.48 -13.79 1.40
CA ALA A 297 9.43 -13.42 2.45
C ALA A 297 9.72 -11.92 2.55
N ALA A 298 9.76 -11.17 1.45
CA ALA A 298 9.98 -9.72 1.49
C ALA A 298 8.83 -8.99 2.22
N GLY A 299 7.59 -9.41 1.99
CA GLY A 299 6.43 -8.84 2.69
C GLY A 299 6.41 -9.19 4.17
N LEU A 300 6.77 -10.43 4.51
CA LEU A 300 6.92 -10.85 5.90
C LEU A 300 8.02 -10.07 6.63
N LEU A 301 9.17 -9.88 5.98
CA LEU A 301 10.29 -9.11 6.53
C LEU A 301 9.87 -7.68 6.89
N LEU A 302 9.16 -6.98 5.99
CA LEU A 302 8.66 -5.64 6.25
C LEU A 302 7.65 -5.59 7.41
N SER A 303 6.76 -6.57 7.51
CA SER A 303 5.82 -6.67 8.62
C SER A 303 6.54 -6.84 9.96
N LEU A 304 7.53 -7.74 10.03
CA LEU A 304 8.32 -7.98 11.24
C LEU A 304 9.19 -6.78 11.61
N ASP A 305 9.83 -6.14 10.64
CA ASP A 305 10.62 -4.92 10.84
C ASP A 305 9.76 -3.81 11.46
N PHE A 306 8.59 -3.53 10.86
CA PHE A 306 7.62 -2.57 11.38
C PHE A 306 7.22 -2.85 12.84
N LEU A 307 6.95 -4.11 13.16
CA LEU A 307 6.52 -4.55 14.49
C LEU A 307 7.65 -4.55 15.53
N SER A 308 8.89 -4.81 15.11
CA SER A 308 10.06 -4.86 15.99
C SER A 308 10.37 -3.49 16.62
N GLY A 309 10.08 -2.41 15.88
CA GLY A 309 10.36 -1.04 16.31
C GLY A 309 11.85 -0.71 16.41
N ALA A 310 12.72 -1.42 15.68
CA ALA A 310 14.14 -1.09 15.60
C ALA A 310 14.33 0.34 15.04
N THR A 311 14.95 1.21 15.84
CA THR A 311 15.45 2.58 15.57
C THR A 311 16.81 2.49 14.84
N ASP A 312 17.21 3.32 13.87
CA ASP A 312 17.31 4.78 13.79
C ASP A 312 17.19 5.24 12.32
N ALA A 313 16.65 6.46 12.09
CA ALA A 313 16.27 7.10 10.80
C ALA A 313 14.89 6.70 10.21
N THR A 314 14.41 5.46 10.36
CA THR A 314 13.13 4.97 9.81
C THR A 314 11.93 5.08 10.77
N ALA A 315 12.15 5.44 12.03
CA ALA A 315 11.12 5.59 13.07
C ALA A 315 10.03 6.64 12.77
N LYS A 316 10.13 7.36 11.64
CA LYS A 316 9.17 8.38 11.19
C LYS A 316 8.08 7.87 10.25
N SER A 317 8.20 6.68 9.63
CA SER A 317 7.21 6.21 8.65
C SER A 317 6.13 5.32 9.28
N GLY A 318 4.87 5.62 8.98
CA GLY A 318 3.72 4.80 9.40
C GLY A 318 3.63 3.48 8.62
N LEU A 319 2.71 2.58 8.99
CA LEU A 319 2.50 1.35 8.22
C LEU A 319 2.07 1.62 6.77
N LEU A 320 1.25 2.64 6.53
CA LEU A 320 0.80 3.01 5.18
C LEU A 320 1.95 3.35 4.25
N ASP A 321 2.88 4.19 4.69
CA ASP A 321 4.13 4.55 4.01
C ASP A 321 4.87 3.28 3.55
N LEU A 322 5.13 2.38 4.50
CA LEU A 322 5.82 1.11 4.26
C LEU A 322 5.07 0.20 3.28
N LEU A 323 3.74 0.12 3.37
CA LEU A 323 2.91 -0.73 2.50
C LEU A 323 2.81 -0.22 1.07
N THR A 324 3.03 1.08 0.84
CA THR A 324 2.69 1.76 -0.44
C THR A 324 3.89 2.28 -1.21
N LEU A 325 5.09 1.82 -0.87
CA LEU A 325 6.38 2.12 -1.52
C LEU A 325 6.91 3.54 -1.24
N GLY A 326 7.07 3.92 0.02
CA GLY A 326 7.65 5.23 0.39
C GLY A 326 7.62 5.49 1.86
#